data_AF-A0A8J6PN81-F1
#
_entry.id   AF-A0A8J6PN81-F1
#
_cell.length_a   1.000
_cell.length_b   1.000
_cell.length_c   1.000
_cell.angle_alpha   90.00
_cell.angle_beta   90.00
_cell.angle_gamma   90.00
#
_symmetry.space_group_name_H-M   'P 1'
#
loop_
_entity.id
_entity.type
_entity.pdbx_description
1 polymer ?
#
loop_
_entity_poly.entity_id
_entity_poly.type
_entity_poly.pdbx_seq_one_letter_code
_entity_poly.pdbx_strand_id
1 'polypeptide(L)'
;MRVRVAAPLRHLLAAPHRHGDVVVPVYGISSLGHVVESLGVPRTEIGELRIGRRSASASTRPRGGDVIDVLPVRRPQPIADARFVLDVHLGTLARRMRLLGIDTAYRNDAADAELVAQAAAERRVLLTQDRGLLRRRALTAGAYVRGSGADDQLA
;
A
#
# COMPACT_ATOMS: atom_id res chain seq x y z
N MET A 1 -18.82 8.19 -10.33
CA MET A 1 -17.90 9.15 -9.69
C MET A 1 -16.60 9.19 -10.46
N ARG A 2 -15.77 10.21 -10.25
CA ARG A 2 -14.44 10.32 -10.86
C ARG A 2 -13.37 10.19 -9.78
N VAL A 3 -12.35 9.36 -10.01
CA VAL A 3 -11.24 9.12 -9.08
C VAL A 3 -9.96 9.63 -9.72
N ARG A 4 -9.32 10.61 -9.08
CA ARG A 4 -8.00 11.12 -9.47
C ARG A 4 -6.96 10.53 -8.55
N VAL A 5 -6.01 9.82 -9.14
CA VAL A 5 -4.94 9.17 -8.38
C VAL A 5 -3.65 9.97 -8.60
N ALA A 6 -3.07 10.41 -7.48
CA ALA A 6 -1.82 11.17 -7.49
C ALA A 6 -0.73 10.40 -8.22
N ALA A 7 0.12 11.12 -8.97
CA ALA A 7 1.17 10.54 -9.81
C ALA A 7 2.02 9.46 -9.10
N PRO A 8 2.44 9.64 -7.82
CA PRO A 8 3.23 8.62 -7.11
C PRO A 8 2.53 7.27 -6.92
N LEU A 9 1.20 7.21 -6.99
CA LEU A 9 0.42 5.99 -6.82
C LEU A 9 0.02 5.33 -8.14
N ARG A 10 0.21 5.99 -9.30
CA ARG A 10 -0.30 5.49 -10.59
C ARG A 10 0.33 4.16 -11.03
N HIS A 11 1.58 3.89 -10.66
CA HIS A 11 2.21 2.59 -10.90
C HIS A 11 1.49 1.44 -10.14
N LEU A 12 0.80 1.78 -9.05
CA LEU A 12 -0.07 0.90 -8.28
C LEU A 12 -1.51 0.90 -8.81
N LEU A 13 -1.77 1.32 -10.04
CA LEU A 13 -3.07 1.09 -10.68
C LEU A 13 -3.03 -0.17 -11.53
N ALA A 14 -4.19 -0.82 -11.68
CA ALA A 14 -4.38 -1.83 -12.71
C ALA A 14 -4.06 -1.23 -14.08
N ALA A 15 -3.51 -2.03 -15.00
CA ALA A 15 -2.98 -1.54 -16.29
C ALA A 15 -3.95 -0.60 -17.06
N PRO A 16 -5.27 -0.87 -17.13
CA PRO A 16 -6.22 0.00 -17.85
C PRO A 16 -6.40 1.40 -17.24
N HIS A 17 -5.97 1.61 -16.00
CA HIS A 17 -6.26 2.82 -15.23
C HIS A 17 -5.05 3.70 -14.96
N ARG A 18 -3.86 3.34 -15.49
CA ARG A 18 -2.60 4.04 -15.16
C ARG A 18 -2.52 5.47 -15.71
N HIS A 19 -3.41 5.83 -16.64
CA HIS A 19 -3.41 7.13 -17.31
C HIS A 19 -4.73 7.88 -17.06
N GLY A 20 -4.62 9.12 -16.59
CA GLY A 20 -5.76 10.01 -16.39
C GLY A 20 -6.62 9.70 -15.17
N ASP A 21 -7.81 10.30 -15.15
CA ASP A 21 -8.82 10.10 -14.12
C ASP A 21 -9.64 8.84 -14.42
N VAL A 22 -9.98 8.08 -13.38
CA VAL A 22 -10.75 6.84 -13.51
C VAL A 22 -12.22 7.12 -13.25
N VAL A 23 -13.10 6.76 -14.18
CA VAL A 23 -14.55 6.84 -13.98
C VAL A 23 -15.03 5.50 -13.41
N VAL A 24 -15.64 5.55 -12.23
CA VAL A 24 -16.16 4.36 -11.54
C VAL A 24 -17.67 4.49 -11.32
N PRO A 25 -18.48 3.49 -11.71
CA PRO A 25 -19.91 3.47 -11.38
C PRO A 25 -20.12 3.43 -9.86
N VAL A 26 -21.12 4.17 -9.37
CA VAL A 26 -21.44 4.23 -7.94
C VAL A 26 -22.68 3.37 -7.70
N TYR A 27 -22.48 2.26 -6.99
CA TYR A 27 -23.56 1.31 -6.66
C TYR A 27 -24.12 1.51 -5.23
N GLY A 28 -23.66 2.53 -4.50
CA GLY A 28 -24.15 2.88 -3.15
C GLY A 28 -23.75 1.95 -2.00
N ILE A 29 -23.19 0.78 -2.29
CA ILE A 29 -22.79 -0.22 -1.28
C ILE A 29 -21.30 -0.20 -0.93
N SER A 30 -20.43 0.21 -1.87
CA SER A 30 -18.98 0.17 -1.71
C SER A 30 -18.45 1.41 -1.01
N SER A 31 -17.55 1.25 -0.04
CA SER A 31 -16.83 2.36 0.56
C SER A 31 -15.69 2.85 -0.35
N LEU A 32 -15.20 4.08 -0.14
CA LEU A 32 -14.06 4.64 -0.88
C LEU A 32 -12.83 3.72 -0.83
N GLY A 33 -12.50 3.20 0.35
CA GLY A 33 -11.37 2.29 0.52
C GLY A 33 -11.51 1.02 -0.31
N HIS A 34 -12.72 0.48 -0.43
CA HIS A 34 -12.96 -0.69 -1.28
C HIS A 34 -12.84 -0.36 -2.77
N VAL A 35 -13.36 0.80 -3.19
CA VAL A 35 -13.23 1.24 -4.59
C VAL A 35 -11.76 1.46 -4.95
N VAL A 36 -11.01 2.20 -4.15
CA VAL A 36 -9.60 2.48 -4.43
C VAL A 36 -8.75 1.20 -4.45
N GLU A 37 -9.05 0.25 -3.55
CA GLU A 37 -8.40 -1.07 -3.52
C GLU A 37 -8.74 -1.91 -4.76
N SER A 38 -9.97 -1.81 -5.28
CA SER A 38 -10.38 -2.45 -6.55
C SER A 38 -9.67 -1.86 -7.78
N LEU A 39 -9.29 -0.58 -7.73
CA LEU A 39 -8.43 0.05 -8.74
C LEU A 39 -6.97 -0.40 -8.65
N GLY A 40 -6.63 -1.10 -7.57
CA GLY A 40 -5.35 -1.79 -7.36
C GLY A 40 -4.40 -1.08 -6.41
N VAL A 41 -4.79 0.05 -5.81
CA VAL A 41 -3.97 0.79 -4.84
C VAL A 41 -4.17 0.18 -3.45
N PRO A 42 -3.14 -0.43 -2.83
CA PRO A 42 -3.27 -0.96 -1.47
C PRO A 42 -3.55 0.16 -0.47
N ARG A 43 -4.36 -0.12 0.55
CA ARG A 43 -4.70 0.87 1.58
C ARG A 43 -3.50 1.37 2.36
N THR A 44 -2.47 0.55 2.47
CA THR A 44 -1.20 0.88 3.10
C THR A 44 -0.43 1.99 2.37
N GLU A 45 -0.74 2.26 1.11
CA GLU A 45 -0.12 3.32 0.31
C GLU A 45 -0.96 4.59 0.22
N ILE A 46 -2.19 4.58 0.75
CA ILE A 46 -3.10 5.72 0.76
C ILE A 46 -2.85 6.54 2.02
N GLY A 47 -2.44 7.80 1.87
CA GLY A 47 -2.26 8.72 2.98
C GLY A 47 -3.51 9.53 3.29
N GLU A 48 -4.22 9.98 2.25
CA GLU A 48 -5.43 10.77 2.38
C GLU A 48 -6.40 10.48 1.23
N LEU A 49 -7.68 10.41 1.55
CA LEU A 49 -8.78 10.43 0.58
C LEU A 49 -9.52 11.75 0.72
N ARG A 50 -9.87 12.39 -0.40
CA ARG A 50 -10.64 13.64 -0.40
C ARG A 50 -11.84 13.56 -1.32
N ILE A 51 -12.95 14.15 -0.90
CA ILE A 51 -14.11 14.43 -1.76
C ILE A 51 -14.13 15.93 -2.01
N GLY A 52 -13.71 16.34 -3.21
CA GLY A 52 -13.38 17.73 -3.49
C GLY A 52 -12.31 18.24 -2.54
N ARG A 53 -12.62 19.28 -1.73
CA ARG A 53 -11.65 19.86 -0.78
C ARG A 53 -11.64 19.21 0.60
N ARG A 54 -12.57 18.31 0.91
CA ARG A 54 -12.74 17.75 2.26
C ARG A 54 -12.07 16.39 2.39
N SER A 55 -11.38 16.16 3.51
CA SER A 55 -10.87 14.84 3.86
C SER A 55 -12.03 13.86 4.09
N ALA A 56 -11.84 12.60 3.71
CA ALA A 56 -12.83 11.54 3.81
C ALA A 56 -12.19 10.25 4.36
N SER A 57 -12.99 9.48 5.08
CA SER A 57 -12.59 8.18 5.59
C SER A 57 -12.64 7.11 4.48
N ALA A 58 -11.81 6.07 4.59
CA ALA A 58 -11.91 4.88 3.75
C ALA A 58 -13.27 4.16 3.89
N SER A 59 -13.99 4.37 4.98
CA SER A 59 -15.36 3.86 5.21
C SER A 59 -16.46 4.73 4.60
N THR A 60 -16.15 5.95 4.15
CA THR A 60 -17.13 6.84 3.51
C THR A 60 -17.68 6.22 2.22
N ARG A 61 -18.98 6.35 1.99
CA ARG A 61 -19.64 5.90 0.76
C ARG A 61 -19.74 7.06 -0.24
N PRO A 62 -19.18 6.93 -1.46
CA PRO A 62 -19.28 7.98 -2.47
C PRO A 62 -20.69 8.08 -3.04
N ARG A 63 -21.03 9.25 -3.55
CA ARG A 63 -22.27 9.56 -4.27
C ARG A 63 -22.01 9.73 -5.77
N GLY A 64 -23.07 9.65 -6.57
CA GLY A 64 -23.02 10.03 -7.98
C GLY A 64 -22.53 11.47 -8.12
N GLY A 65 -21.60 11.71 -9.07
CA GLY A 65 -21.01 13.03 -9.30
C GLY A 65 -19.80 13.38 -8.41
N ASP A 66 -19.50 12.61 -7.36
CA ASP A 66 -18.33 12.88 -6.52
C ASP A 66 -17.03 12.83 -7.34
N VAL A 67 -16.09 13.71 -6.95
CA VAL A 67 -14.71 13.67 -7.42
C VAL A 67 -13.79 13.37 -6.24
N ILE A 68 -13.11 12.24 -6.35
CA ILE A 68 -12.30 11.66 -5.29
C ILE A 68 -10.83 11.87 -5.63
N ASP A 69 -10.08 12.52 -4.75
CA ASP A 69 -8.62 12.60 -4.84
C ASP A 69 -8.00 11.54 -3.92
N VAL A 70 -7.11 10.70 -4.47
CA VAL A 70 -6.35 9.68 -3.75
C VAL A 70 -4.90 10.13 -3.65
N LEU A 71 -4.49 10.47 -2.43
CA LEU A 71 -3.16 11.01 -2.14
C LEU A 71 -2.28 9.94 -1.48
N PRO A 72 -0.98 9.89 -1.79
CA PRO A 72 -0.07 8.91 -1.22
C PRO A 72 0.17 9.19 0.25
N VAL A 73 0.58 8.14 0.96
CA VAL A 73 1.23 8.31 2.26
C VAL A 73 2.41 9.27 2.13
N ARG A 74 2.49 10.25 3.04
CA ARG A 74 3.63 11.17 3.11
C ARG A 74 4.85 10.42 3.62
N ARG A 75 5.98 10.55 2.92
CA ARG A 75 7.26 9.96 3.29
C ARG A 75 8.30 11.08 3.52
N PRO A 76 9.24 10.93 4.46
CA PRO A 76 9.39 9.80 5.38
C PRO A 76 8.25 9.72 6.41
N GLN A 77 7.88 8.50 6.81
CA GLN A 77 6.90 8.27 7.87
C GLN A 77 7.63 8.10 9.21
N PRO A 78 7.19 8.75 10.30
CA PRO A 78 7.70 8.43 11.62
C PRO A 78 7.23 7.02 12.00
N ILE A 79 8.16 6.09 12.19
CA ILE A 79 7.88 4.73 12.65
C ILE A 79 8.42 4.63 14.07
N ALA A 80 7.53 4.49 15.06
CA ALA A 80 7.91 4.45 16.46
C ALA A 80 8.78 3.23 16.83
N ASP A 81 8.56 2.11 16.13
CA ASP A 81 9.25 0.84 16.36
C ASP A 81 9.52 0.18 15.00
N ALA A 82 10.72 0.40 14.47
CA ALA A 82 11.09 0.07 13.10
C ALA A 82 11.45 -1.42 12.95
N ARG A 83 10.45 -2.29 13.13
CA ARG A 83 10.55 -3.74 12.93
C ARG A 83 9.87 -4.14 11.64
N PHE A 84 10.57 -4.89 10.80
CA PHE A 84 10.10 -5.23 9.46
C PHE A 84 9.98 -6.74 9.27
N VAL A 85 9.05 -7.14 8.40
CA VAL A 85 9.00 -8.46 7.75
C VAL A 85 9.18 -8.21 6.27
N LEU A 86 10.08 -8.95 5.62
CA LEU A 86 10.32 -8.81 4.18
C LEU A 86 9.82 -10.04 3.44
N ASP A 87 9.21 -9.78 2.29
CA ASP A 87 8.88 -10.77 1.26
C ASP A 87 10.11 -11.59 0.83
N VAL A 88 9.89 -12.85 0.43
CA VAL A 88 10.91 -13.78 -0.07
C VAL A 88 11.75 -13.20 -1.22
N HIS A 89 11.19 -12.29 -2.01
CA HIS A 89 11.89 -11.64 -3.14
C HIS A 89 12.83 -10.49 -2.72
N LEU A 90 12.82 -10.11 -1.43
CA LEU A 90 13.57 -8.98 -0.90
C LEU A 90 14.80 -9.41 -0.08
N GLY A 91 15.35 -10.61 -0.31
CA GLY A 91 16.46 -11.15 0.47
C GLY A 91 17.71 -10.26 0.52
N THR A 92 18.07 -9.61 -0.59
CA THR A 92 19.21 -8.68 -0.61
C THR A 92 18.95 -7.44 0.24
N LEU A 93 17.74 -6.88 0.17
CA LEU A 93 17.32 -5.76 1.01
C LEU A 93 17.32 -6.17 2.49
N ALA A 94 16.81 -7.37 2.81
CA ALA A 94 16.79 -7.90 4.17
C ALA A 94 18.19 -8.01 4.77
N ARG A 95 19.15 -8.52 3.98
CA ARG A 95 20.54 -8.60 4.40
C ARG A 95 21.12 -7.21 4.70
N ARG A 96 20.88 -6.23 3.84
CA ARG A 96 21.39 -4.86 4.03
C ARG A 96 20.77 -4.17 5.25
N MET A 97 19.45 -4.31 5.44
CA MET A 97 18.77 -3.75 6.62
C MET A 97 19.31 -4.35 7.92
N ARG A 98 19.56 -5.67 7.97
CA ARG A 98 20.20 -6.33 9.11
C ARG A 98 21.62 -5.82 9.38
N LEU A 99 22.41 -5.58 8.34
CA LEU A 99 23.76 -5.01 8.47
C LEU A 99 23.74 -3.59 9.06
N LEU A 100 22.68 -2.83 8.81
CA LEU A 100 22.46 -1.50 9.41
C LEU A 100 21.87 -1.57 10.83
N GLY A 101 21.68 -2.76 11.40
CA GLY A 101 21.11 -2.93 12.73
C GLY A 101 19.59 -2.78 12.79
N ILE A 102 18.89 -2.82 11.66
CA ILE A 102 17.42 -2.71 11.60
C ILE A 102 16.80 -4.09 11.87
N ASP A 103 15.87 -4.18 12.82
CA ASP A 103 15.14 -5.42 13.12
C ASP A 103 14.31 -5.87 11.91
N THR A 104 14.81 -6.92 11.24
CA THR A 104 14.31 -7.38 9.95
C THR A 104 14.12 -8.89 9.97
N ALA A 105 12.87 -9.32 10.05
CA ALA A 105 12.47 -10.70 9.85
C ALA A 105 12.45 -11.02 8.34
N TYR A 106 13.07 -12.14 7.98
CA TYR A 106 13.12 -12.64 6.61
C TYR A 106 13.34 -14.15 6.66
N ARG A 107 12.53 -14.86 5.88
CA ARG A 107 12.56 -16.30 5.64
C ARG A 107 12.33 -16.52 4.16
N ASN A 108 13.20 -17.31 3.52
CA ASN A 108 13.15 -17.58 2.07
C ASN A 108 12.10 -18.64 1.68
N ASP A 109 11.47 -19.29 2.66
CA ASP A 109 10.47 -20.34 2.49
C ASP A 109 9.08 -19.95 3.03
N ALA A 110 8.92 -18.70 3.47
CA ALA A 110 7.67 -18.25 4.07
C ALA A 110 6.58 -18.08 3.02
N ALA A 111 5.42 -18.68 3.29
CA ALA A 111 4.23 -18.44 2.47
C ALA A 111 3.62 -17.06 2.77
N ASP A 112 2.90 -16.48 1.82
CA ASP A 112 2.23 -15.17 1.96
C ASP A 112 1.39 -15.06 3.24
N ALA A 113 0.66 -16.13 3.59
CA ALA A 113 -0.16 -16.18 4.79
C ALA A 113 0.67 -16.09 6.07
N GLU A 114 1.86 -16.71 6.08
CA GLU A 114 2.78 -16.68 7.21
C GLU A 114 3.42 -15.30 7.37
N LEU A 115 3.82 -14.66 6.26
CA LEU A 115 4.36 -13.30 6.28
C LEU A 115 3.36 -12.31 6.89
N VAL A 116 2.10 -12.38 6.46
CA VAL A 116 1.03 -11.52 6.97
C VAL A 116 0.70 -11.84 8.43
N ALA A 117 0.62 -13.12 8.79
CA ALA A 117 0.36 -13.53 10.17
C ALA A 117 1.48 -13.05 11.12
N GLN A 118 2.74 -13.20 10.71
CA GLN A 118 3.90 -12.72 11.46
C GLN A 118 3.89 -11.19 11.60
N ALA A 119 3.64 -10.47 10.50
CA ALA A 119 3.56 -9.01 10.53
C ALA A 119 2.47 -8.52 11.49
N ALA A 120 1.29 -9.16 11.47
CA ALA A 120 0.19 -8.82 12.37
C ALA A 120 0.49 -9.17 13.83
N ALA A 121 0.98 -10.39 14.10
CA ALA A 121 1.24 -10.87 15.46
C ALA A 121 2.35 -10.09 16.16
N GLU A 122 3.43 -9.77 15.44
CA GLU A 122 4.59 -9.07 15.99
C GLU A 122 4.50 -7.54 15.86
N ARG A 123 3.44 -7.02 15.21
CA ARG A 123 3.26 -5.60 14.86
C ARG A 123 4.43 -5.05 14.03
N ARG A 124 4.87 -5.83 13.04
CA ARG A 124 5.94 -5.46 12.10
C ARG A 124 5.36 -4.85 10.83
N VAL A 125 6.13 -4.00 10.17
CA VAL A 125 5.80 -3.45 8.85
C VAL A 125 6.18 -4.47 7.78
N LEU A 126 5.23 -4.92 6.97
CA LEU A 126 5.51 -5.80 5.82
C LEU A 126 6.05 -4.99 4.64
N LEU A 127 7.23 -5.33 4.15
CA LEU A 127 7.80 -4.82 2.92
C LEU A 127 7.67 -5.87 1.82
N THR A 128 7.09 -5.49 0.68
CA THR A 128 6.85 -6.40 -0.46
C THR A 128 6.75 -5.63 -1.77
N GLN A 129 6.99 -6.30 -2.88
CA GLN A 129 6.67 -5.81 -4.23
C GLN A 129 5.37 -6.42 -4.78
N ASP A 130 4.70 -7.26 -4.00
CA ASP A 130 3.40 -7.80 -4.32
C ASP A 130 2.27 -6.95 -3.71
N ARG A 131 1.38 -6.50 -4.60
CA ARG A 131 0.19 -5.72 -4.25
C ARG A 131 -0.90 -6.61 -3.68
N GLY A 132 -0.88 -7.92 -3.92
CA GLY A 132 -1.76 -8.92 -3.32
C GLY A 132 -1.57 -8.99 -1.80
N LEU A 133 -0.31 -9.17 -1.37
CA LEU A 133 0.09 -9.14 0.03
C LEU A 133 -0.37 -7.86 0.78
N LEU A 134 -0.16 -6.68 0.20
CA LEU A 134 -0.54 -5.40 0.84
C LEU A 134 -2.06 -5.15 0.91
N ARG A 135 -2.88 -5.94 0.20
CA ARG A 135 -4.35 -5.85 0.25
C ARG A 135 -4.99 -6.81 1.27
N ARG A 136 -4.18 -7.55 2.03
CA ARG A 136 -4.67 -8.49 3.05
C ARG A 136 -5.20 -7.71 4.26
N ARG A 137 -6.47 -7.98 4.64
CA ARG A 137 -7.14 -7.27 5.74
C ARG A 137 -6.46 -7.41 7.10
N ALA A 138 -5.72 -8.50 7.33
CA ALA A 138 -4.99 -8.73 8.58
C ALA A 138 -3.76 -7.82 8.72
N LEU A 139 -3.30 -7.19 7.62
CA LEU A 139 -2.14 -6.33 7.63
C LEU A 139 -2.49 -4.95 8.20
N THR A 140 -1.83 -4.58 9.29
CA THR A 140 -1.99 -3.27 9.94
C THR A 140 -1.03 -2.22 9.39
N ALA A 141 0.17 -2.64 8.96
CA ALA A 141 1.18 -1.77 8.38
C ALA A 141 1.96 -2.51 7.28
N GLY A 142 2.22 -1.83 6.18
CA GLY A 142 3.05 -2.35 5.11
C GLY A 142 3.45 -1.25 4.13
N ALA A 143 4.44 -1.53 3.29
CA ALA A 143 4.86 -0.64 2.24
C ALA A 143 5.29 -1.39 0.98
N TYR A 144 4.91 -0.84 -0.16
CA TYR A 144 5.38 -1.27 -1.47
C TYR A 144 6.82 -0.84 -1.67
N VAL A 145 7.69 -1.81 -1.94
CA VAL A 145 9.11 -1.57 -2.24
C VAL A 145 9.27 -1.31 -3.73
N ARG A 146 9.84 -0.14 -4.07
CA ARG A 146 10.11 0.27 -5.46
C ARG A 146 11.51 -0.19 -5.88
N GLY A 147 11.75 -0.24 -7.19
CA GLY A 147 13.06 -0.59 -7.74
C GLY A 147 13.20 -2.08 -8.06
N SER A 148 14.03 -2.39 -9.05
CA SER A 148 14.30 -3.76 -9.49
C SER A 148 15.49 -4.41 -8.78
N GLY A 149 16.34 -3.60 -8.12
CA GLY A 149 17.52 -4.06 -7.40
C GLY A 149 17.68 -3.40 -6.03
N ALA A 150 18.54 -3.95 -5.19
CA ALA A 150 18.67 -3.53 -3.80
C ALA A 150 19.20 -2.09 -3.61
N ASP A 151 19.95 -1.54 -4.58
CA ASP A 151 20.38 -0.14 -4.56
C ASP A 151 19.19 0.79 -4.84
N ASP A 152 18.40 0.49 -5.87
CA ASP A 152 17.16 1.22 -6.18
C ASP A 152 16.14 1.15 -5.04
N GLN A 153 16.14 0.06 -4.27
CA GLN A 153 15.23 -0.17 -3.14
C GLN A 153 15.62 0.65 -1.90
N LEU A 154 16.86 1.15 -1.82
CA LEU A 154 17.37 1.96 -0.72
C LEU A 154 17.54 3.45 -1.07
N ALA A 155 17.39 3.82 -2.34
CA ALA A 155 17.47 5.20 -2.85
C ALA A 155 16.24 6.04 -2.49
#